data_AF-A0A1M6DV19-F1
#
_entry.id   AF-A0A1M6DV19-F1
#
_cell.length_a   1.000
_cell.length_b   1.000
_cell.length_c   1.000
_cell.angle_alpha   90.00
_cell.angle_beta   90.00
_cell.angle_gamma   90.00
#
_symmetry.space_group_name_H-M   'P 1'
#
loop_
_entity.id
_entity.type
_entity.pdbx_description
1 polymer ?
#
loop_
_entity_poly.entity_id
_entity_poly.type
_entity_poly.pdbx_seq_one_letter_code
_entity_poly.pdbx_strand_id
1 'polypeptide(L)'
;MKRIIFIFFLITISCKKEEKENIIQTNKIDEVQKFVEPKDKNIDKLFEQFIIAFNSNNPKKIDPFIDPKIGCLFSFKDGYYPILLFDYSIAKHIDWYKSKIYTTIESNDSPEYLGDLEFKKEAFFYKEYKNKFLFEDFNNDYVNISEEKFESHKEIKNKCNFIGYGISKNNRKIYNFYFSINKNSINLVAIDYEIVSDDSYADSSKKIIPFGSVEEVQAFIEEKQLFEDNKNHAYVDFSKREIIYCDFGDEPIQFSSYKISEIENINSKIKTRTIALIFSENQEDNFSLTLTNKGVIFKPPMGARPPYEYR
;
A
#
# COMPACT_ATOMS: atom_id res chain seq x y z
N MET A 1 -56.63 23.15 45.89
CA MET A 1 -56.18 24.12 44.86
C MET A 1 -54.67 24.29 45.01
N LYS A 2 -53.92 24.13 43.90
CA LYS A 2 -52.46 24.33 43.70
C LYS A 2 -51.47 23.34 44.38
N ARG A 3 -50.71 22.67 43.50
CA ARG A 3 -49.53 21.80 43.73
C ARG A 3 -48.29 22.64 44.09
N ILE A 4 -47.26 22.04 44.70
CA ILE A 4 -45.86 22.02 44.18
C ILE A 4 -44.89 21.32 45.16
N ILE A 5 -44.31 20.22 44.65
CA ILE A 5 -42.91 19.77 44.67
C ILE A 5 -42.24 19.36 46.00
N PHE A 6 -41.96 18.06 46.11
CA PHE A 6 -40.87 17.50 46.92
C PHE A 6 -39.69 17.18 46.00
N ILE A 7 -38.55 17.83 46.23
CA ILE A 7 -37.25 17.51 45.62
C ILE A 7 -36.60 16.45 46.50
N PHE A 8 -36.38 15.25 45.97
CA PHE A 8 -35.45 14.29 46.56
C PHE A 8 -34.23 14.18 45.66
N PHE A 9 -33.11 14.67 46.19
CA PHE A 9 -31.76 14.43 45.70
C PHE A 9 -31.46 12.92 45.83
N LEU A 10 -31.20 12.25 44.71
CA LEU A 10 -30.62 10.90 44.69
C LEU A 10 -29.26 11.00 44.00
N ILE A 11 -28.23 11.03 44.84
CA ILE A 11 -26.83 10.85 44.47
C ILE A 11 -26.66 9.39 44.05
N THR A 12 -26.24 9.19 42.81
CA THR A 12 -25.93 7.88 42.23
C THR A 12 -24.43 7.63 42.25
N ILE A 13 -24.10 6.34 42.38
CA ILE A 13 -22.88 5.63 41.99
C ILE A 13 -21.75 5.58 43.04
N SER A 14 -21.63 4.40 43.67
CA SER A 14 -20.43 3.57 43.46
C SER A 14 -20.67 2.14 43.93
N CYS A 15 -20.62 1.18 43.00
CA CYS A 15 -20.12 -0.16 43.28
C CYS A 15 -19.80 -0.84 41.94
N LYS A 16 -18.49 -0.90 41.61
CA LYS A 16 -17.94 -1.71 40.52
C LYS A 16 -18.33 -3.18 40.72
N LYS A 17 -18.86 -3.82 39.68
CA LYS A 17 -18.89 -5.27 39.53
C LYS A 17 -18.05 -5.62 38.31
N GLU A 18 -16.97 -6.36 38.54
CA GLU A 18 -16.19 -7.02 37.51
C GLU A 18 -17.02 -8.15 36.91
N GLU A 19 -17.35 -8.05 35.62
CA GLU A 19 -17.82 -9.19 34.84
C GLU A 19 -16.62 -9.93 34.27
N LYS A 20 -16.42 -11.16 34.76
CA LYS A 20 -15.56 -12.15 34.12
C LYS A 20 -16.24 -12.61 32.84
N GLU A 21 -15.72 -12.20 31.69
CA GLU A 21 -16.11 -12.79 30.41
C GLU A 21 -15.67 -14.27 30.38
N ASN A 22 -16.63 -15.13 30.07
CA ASN A 22 -16.42 -16.55 29.82
C ASN A 22 -15.58 -16.71 28.54
N ILE A 23 -14.32 -17.12 28.69
CA ILE A 23 -13.51 -17.61 27.58
C ILE A 23 -14.07 -18.96 27.14
N ILE A 24 -14.88 -18.95 26.08
CA ILE A 24 -15.23 -20.17 25.35
C ILE A 24 -13.97 -20.59 24.59
N GLN A 25 -13.23 -21.56 25.14
CA GLN A 25 -12.17 -22.25 24.42
C GLN A 25 -12.80 -23.05 23.27
N THR A 26 -12.77 -22.47 22.08
CA THR A 26 -13.00 -23.24 20.85
C THR A 26 -11.76 -24.09 20.58
N ASN A 27 -11.97 -25.40 20.59
CA ASN A 27 -10.97 -26.41 20.29
C ASN A 27 -10.17 -26.06 19.02
N LYS A 28 -8.85 -25.86 19.19
CA LYS A 28 -7.88 -25.89 18.10
C LYS A 28 -7.91 -27.29 17.48
N ILE A 29 -8.51 -27.41 16.31
CA ILE A 29 -8.11 -28.38 15.30
C ILE A 29 -8.18 -27.64 13.97
N ASP A 30 -7.03 -27.45 13.34
CA ASP A 30 -6.91 -27.57 11.89
C ASP A 30 -5.51 -28.08 11.61
N GLU A 31 -5.46 -29.31 11.12
CA GLU A 31 -4.25 -29.96 10.66
C GLU A 31 -3.58 -29.07 9.62
N VAL A 32 -2.32 -28.69 9.87
CA VAL A 32 -1.45 -28.12 8.86
C VAL A 32 -1.33 -29.18 7.76
N GLN A 33 -2.05 -29.00 6.65
CA GLN A 33 -1.91 -29.85 5.47
C GLN A 33 -0.44 -29.79 5.05
N LYS A 34 0.25 -30.92 5.18
CA LYS A 34 1.58 -31.11 4.59
C LYS A 34 1.43 -31.06 3.07
N PHE A 35 1.69 -29.90 2.50
CA PHE A 35 1.84 -29.77 1.05
C PHE A 35 3.05 -30.59 0.59
N VAL A 36 2.81 -31.45 -0.39
CA VAL A 36 3.84 -32.27 -1.03
C VAL A 36 4.67 -31.34 -1.92
N GLU A 37 5.98 -31.25 -1.64
CA GLU A 37 6.95 -30.51 -2.47
C GLU A 37 6.77 -30.88 -3.95
N PRO A 38 6.48 -29.92 -4.85
CA PRO A 38 6.55 -30.16 -6.27
C PRO A 38 8.03 -30.08 -6.66
N LYS A 39 8.73 -31.21 -6.56
CA LYS A 39 10.04 -31.41 -7.19
C LYS A 39 9.86 -31.59 -8.70
N ASP A 40 9.47 -30.55 -9.44
CA ASP A 40 9.23 -30.70 -10.88
C ASP A 40 9.89 -29.63 -11.76
N LYS A 41 10.71 -30.11 -12.70
CA LYS A 41 11.43 -29.37 -13.77
C LYS A 41 10.51 -28.61 -14.75
N ASN A 42 9.20 -28.54 -14.49
CA ASN A 42 8.20 -27.99 -15.41
C ASN A 42 7.55 -26.69 -14.89
N ILE A 43 7.86 -26.28 -13.65
CA ILE A 43 7.31 -25.06 -13.04
C ILE A 43 7.73 -23.81 -13.83
N ASP A 44 9.02 -23.67 -14.15
CA ASP A 44 9.53 -22.55 -14.95
C ASP A 44 8.82 -22.45 -16.30
N LYS A 45 8.49 -23.60 -16.92
CA LYS A 45 7.77 -23.64 -18.20
C LYS A 45 6.32 -23.17 -18.06
N LEU A 46 5.68 -23.42 -16.92
CA LEU A 46 4.33 -22.91 -16.63
C LEU A 46 4.37 -21.39 -16.41
N PHE A 47 5.36 -20.89 -15.69
CA PHE A 47 5.57 -19.44 -15.54
C PHE A 47 5.92 -18.77 -16.87
N GLU A 48 6.76 -19.38 -17.69
CA GLU A 48 7.10 -18.86 -19.02
C GLU A 48 5.85 -18.70 -19.89
N GLN A 49 4.96 -19.70 -19.90
CA GLN A 49 3.67 -19.62 -20.59
C GLN A 49 2.81 -18.46 -20.08
N PHE A 50 2.72 -18.31 -18.75
CA PHE A 50 1.99 -17.21 -18.13
C PHE A 50 2.60 -15.85 -18.49
N ILE A 51 3.91 -15.68 -18.39
CA ILE A 51 4.60 -14.43 -18.67
C ILE A 51 4.42 -14.03 -20.14
N ILE A 52 4.54 -14.99 -21.07
CA ILE A 52 4.28 -14.75 -22.49
C ILE A 52 2.84 -14.27 -22.72
N ALA A 53 1.86 -14.91 -22.06
CA ALA A 53 0.47 -14.51 -22.12
C ALA A 53 0.26 -13.10 -21.52
N PHE A 54 0.81 -12.82 -20.35
CA PHE A 54 0.71 -11.52 -19.68
C PHE A 54 1.31 -10.40 -20.53
N ASN A 55 2.54 -10.59 -21.03
CA ASN A 55 3.25 -9.63 -21.87
C ASN A 55 2.65 -9.43 -23.27
N SER A 56 1.67 -10.26 -23.65
CA SER A 56 0.94 -10.07 -24.90
C SER A 56 -0.07 -8.93 -24.83
N ASN A 57 -0.37 -8.43 -23.62
CA ASN A 57 -1.38 -7.40 -23.36
C ASN A 57 -2.75 -7.75 -23.98
N ASN A 58 -3.07 -9.04 -24.07
CA ASN A 58 -4.29 -9.55 -24.67
C ASN A 58 -5.04 -10.42 -23.66
N PRO A 59 -6.20 -9.97 -23.14
CA PRO A 59 -6.98 -10.72 -22.17
C PRO A 59 -7.31 -12.15 -22.62
N LYS A 60 -7.56 -12.37 -23.92
CA LYS A 60 -7.86 -13.73 -24.45
C LYS A 60 -6.71 -14.73 -24.26
N LYS A 61 -5.49 -14.24 -24.04
CA LYS A 61 -4.32 -15.08 -23.76
C LYS A 61 -4.12 -15.30 -22.25
N ILE A 62 -4.63 -14.41 -21.41
CA ILE A 62 -4.46 -14.44 -19.93
C ILE A 62 -5.66 -15.11 -19.26
N ASP A 63 -6.88 -14.88 -19.73
CA ASP A 63 -8.11 -15.47 -19.19
C ASP A 63 -8.07 -17.01 -19.08
N PRO A 64 -7.38 -17.77 -19.96
CA PRO A 64 -7.21 -19.22 -19.77
C PRO A 64 -6.47 -19.63 -18.49
N PHE A 65 -5.77 -18.70 -17.83
CA PHE A 65 -5.14 -18.93 -16.53
C PHE A 65 -6.12 -18.68 -15.36
N ILE A 66 -7.32 -18.16 -15.60
CA ILE A 66 -8.33 -17.92 -14.56
C ILE A 66 -9.30 -19.11 -14.56
N ASP A 67 -9.54 -19.70 -13.38
CA ASP A 67 -10.49 -20.81 -13.25
C ASP A 67 -11.92 -20.29 -13.55
N PRO A 68 -12.63 -20.84 -14.55
CA PRO A 68 -13.94 -20.32 -14.93
C PRO A 68 -15.05 -20.58 -13.90
N LYS A 69 -14.81 -21.44 -12.89
CA LYS A 69 -15.75 -21.72 -11.81
C LYS A 69 -15.47 -20.87 -10.57
N ILE A 70 -14.20 -20.61 -10.29
CA ILE A 70 -13.75 -19.97 -9.04
C ILE A 70 -13.43 -18.49 -9.25
N GLY A 71 -12.98 -18.12 -10.44
CA GLY A 71 -12.52 -16.77 -10.76
C GLY A 71 -11.13 -16.48 -10.20
N CYS A 72 -10.81 -15.19 -10.20
CA CYS A 72 -9.56 -14.61 -9.70
C CYS A 72 -9.89 -13.39 -8.83
N LEU A 73 -9.14 -13.21 -7.76
CA LEU A 73 -9.18 -12.01 -6.94
C LEU A 73 -8.28 -10.92 -7.54
N PHE A 74 -8.78 -9.70 -7.67
CA PHE A 74 -8.05 -8.55 -8.18
C PHE A 74 -8.00 -7.47 -7.11
N SER A 75 -6.79 -7.04 -6.74
CA SER A 75 -6.56 -5.93 -5.82
C SER A 75 -5.77 -4.81 -6.48
N PHE A 76 -6.42 -3.70 -6.81
CA PHE A 76 -5.78 -2.54 -7.45
C PHE A 76 -6.04 -1.26 -6.69
N LYS A 77 -5.42 -0.17 -7.15
CA LYS A 77 -5.65 1.17 -6.59
C LYS A 77 -6.36 2.04 -7.62
N ASP A 78 -7.49 2.62 -7.25
CA ASP A 78 -8.08 3.77 -7.94
C ASP A 78 -7.67 5.04 -7.18
N GLY A 79 -6.65 5.73 -7.70
CA GLY A 79 -5.95 6.78 -6.97
C GLY A 79 -5.27 6.23 -5.71
N TYR A 80 -5.65 6.75 -4.54
CA TYR A 80 -5.16 6.28 -3.24
C TYR A 80 -5.97 5.13 -2.66
N TYR A 81 -7.11 4.81 -3.27
CA TYR A 81 -8.08 3.90 -2.69
C TYR A 81 -7.85 2.48 -3.21
N PRO A 82 -7.57 1.50 -2.34
CA PRO A 82 -7.55 0.10 -2.75
C PRO A 82 -8.95 -0.32 -3.20
N ILE A 83 -9.03 -1.21 -4.17
CA ILE A 83 -10.25 -1.83 -4.65
C ILE A 83 -10.00 -3.32 -4.74
N LEU A 84 -10.85 -4.10 -4.07
CA LEU A 84 -10.81 -5.55 -4.06
C LEU A 84 -12.04 -6.12 -4.76
N LEU A 85 -11.84 -6.89 -5.82
CA LEU A 85 -12.92 -7.45 -6.65
C LEU A 85 -12.64 -8.90 -7.03
N PHE A 86 -13.71 -9.63 -7.31
CA PHE A 86 -13.66 -10.97 -7.91
C PHE A 86 -14.12 -10.88 -9.35
N ASP A 87 -13.36 -11.47 -10.26
CA ASP A 87 -13.77 -11.58 -11.65
C ASP A 87 -13.28 -12.85 -12.32
N TYR A 88 -13.90 -13.16 -13.45
CA TYR A 88 -13.61 -14.34 -14.28
C TYR A 88 -12.83 -13.97 -15.55
N SER A 89 -12.50 -12.68 -15.73
CA SER A 89 -11.72 -12.20 -16.86
C SER A 89 -10.90 -10.97 -16.49
N ILE A 90 -9.64 -10.93 -16.91
CA ILE A 90 -8.76 -9.76 -16.74
C ILE A 90 -9.17 -8.61 -17.66
N ALA A 91 -9.98 -8.86 -18.69
CA ALA A 91 -10.39 -7.85 -19.67
C ALA A 91 -11.10 -6.65 -19.04
N LYS A 92 -11.77 -6.85 -17.90
CA LYS A 92 -12.46 -5.79 -17.17
C LYS A 92 -11.53 -4.88 -16.38
N HIS A 93 -10.24 -5.24 -16.26
CA HIS A 93 -9.25 -4.54 -15.45
C HIS A 93 -8.08 -4.05 -16.32
N ILE A 94 -8.36 -3.00 -17.10
CA ILE A 94 -7.50 -2.54 -18.19
C ILE A 94 -6.08 -2.13 -17.75
N ASP A 95 -5.90 -1.68 -16.51
CA ASP A 95 -4.61 -1.14 -16.05
C ASP A 95 -3.57 -2.20 -15.69
N TRP A 96 -3.99 -3.45 -15.59
CA TRP A 96 -3.12 -4.55 -15.20
C TRP A 96 -2.30 -5.06 -16.37
N TYR A 97 -2.94 -5.27 -17.52
CA TYR A 97 -2.29 -5.82 -18.71
C TYR A 97 -1.77 -4.75 -19.68
N LYS A 98 -1.78 -3.46 -19.31
CA LYS A 98 -1.10 -2.41 -20.10
C LYS A 98 0.42 -2.46 -19.95
N SER A 99 0.94 -3.03 -18.86
CA SER A 99 2.36 -3.11 -18.58
C SER A 99 2.90 -4.49 -18.92
N LYS A 100 4.15 -4.55 -19.39
CA LYS A 100 4.90 -5.80 -19.56
C LYS A 100 5.80 -6.03 -18.35
N ILE A 101 6.12 -7.27 -18.05
CA ILE A 101 7.06 -7.69 -17.00
C ILE A 101 8.32 -8.35 -17.60
N TYR A 102 9.37 -8.48 -16.80
CA TYR A 102 10.58 -9.22 -17.17
C TYR A 102 10.30 -10.71 -17.39
N THR A 103 11.07 -11.34 -18.28
CA THR A 103 10.83 -12.72 -18.75
C THR A 103 11.81 -13.75 -18.19
N THR A 104 12.97 -13.31 -17.70
CA THR A 104 13.92 -14.19 -17.00
C THR A 104 13.25 -14.68 -15.72
N ILE A 105 13.32 -15.97 -15.43
CA ILE A 105 12.64 -16.59 -14.27
C ILE A 105 13.68 -16.95 -13.21
N GLU A 106 13.38 -16.65 -11.94
CA GLU A 106 14.25 -16.90 -10.80
C GLU A 106 13.47 -17.50 -9.62
N SER A 107 14.01 -18.55 -9.01
CA SER A 107 13.32 -19.35 -7.98
C SER A 107 13.85 -19.09 -6.58
N ASN A 108 12.97 -19.08 -5.57
CA ASN A 108 13.26 -18.80 -4.16
C ASN A 108 13.85 -17.41 -3.87
N ASP A 109 13.66 -16.49 -4.82
CA ASP A 109 14.11 -15.11 -4.75
C ASP A 109 12.89 -14.17 -4.65
N SER A 110 13.16 -12.91 -4.30
CA SER A 110 12.20 -11.81 -4.37
C SER A 110 12.87 -10.57 -4.97
N PRO A 111 12.12 -9.67 -5.61
CA PRO A 111 12.69 -8.43 -6.12
C PRO A 111 13.31 -7.62 -4.98
N GLU A 112 14.58 -7.23 -5.12
CA GLU A 112 15.26 -6.33 -4.19
C GLU A 112 15.34 -4.94 -4.83
N TYR A 113 14.51 -4.02 -4.32
CA TYR A 113 14.47 -2.65 -4.81
C TYR A 113 15.63 -1.83 -4.26
N LEU A 114 16.39 -1.19 -5.15
CA LEU A 114 17.56 -0.39 -4.79
C LEU A 114 17.29 1.11 -4.77
N GLY A 115 16.09 1.55 -5.16
CA GLY A 115 15.81 2.96 -5.41
C GLY A 115 16.20 3.38 -6.83
N ASP A 116 15.74 4.56 -7.24
CA ASP A 116 15.80 5.14 -8.58
C ASP A 116 15.11 4.35 -9.69
N LEU A 117 14.02 3.63 -9.37
CA LEU A 117 13.44 2.64 -10.26
C LEU A 117 14.46 1.56 -10.68
N GLU A 118 15.49 1.31 -9.85
CA GLU A 118 16.46 0.24 -10.07
C GLU A 118 16.20 -0.94 -9.13
N PHE A 119 16.42 -2.14 -9.68
CA PHE A 119 16.39 -3.39 -8.96
C PHE A 119 17.75 -4.05 -9.05
N LYS A 120 18.14 -4.78 -8.01
CA LYS A 120 19.38 -5.56 -8.01
C LYS A 120 19.41 -6.58 -9.14
N LYS A 121 18.25 -7.12 -9.49
CA LYS A 121 18.05 -8.05 -10.58
C LYS A 121 16.67 -7.83 -11.17
N GLU A 122 16.58 -7.85 -12.49
CA GLU A 122 15.33 -7.65 -13.23
C GLU A 122 14.84 -8.99 -13.80
N ALA A 123 13.91 -9.62 -13.09
CA ALA A 123 13.37 -10.93 -13.42
C ALA A 123 11.90 -11.05 -12.99
N PHE A 124 11.29 -12.16 -13.35
CA PHE A 124 10.11 -12.72 -12.70
C PHE A 124 10.60 -13.67 -11.61
N PHE A 125 10.34 -13.34 -10.36
CA PHE A 125 10.74 -14.16 -9.22
C PHE A 125 9.58 -15.02 -8.76
N TYR A 126 9.84 -16.22 -8.24
CA TYR A 126 8.78 -17.02 -7.63
C TYR A 126 9.27 -17.84 -6.45
N LYS A 127 8.34 -18.21 -5.57
CA LYS A 127 8.59 -19.15 -4.48
C LYS A 127 7.33 -19.93 -4.13
N GLU A 128 7.51 -21.08 -3.49
CA GLU A 128 6.41 -21.78 -2.84
C GLU A 128 5.74 -20.87 -1.81
N TYR A 129 4.41 -20.84 -1.81
CA TYR A 129 3.61 -20.08 -0.87
C TYR A 129 3.06 -21.03 0.19
N LYS A 130 3.73 -21.06 1.35
CA LYS A 130 3.40 -21.97 2.47
C LYS A 130 2.39 -21.39 3.47
N ASN A 131 2.01 -20.13 3.29
CA ASN A 131 1.04 -19.45 4.13
C ASN A 131 -0.38 -19.78 3.66
N LYS A 132 -1.36 -19.62 4.56
CA LYS A 132 -2.76 -19.65 4.18
C LYS A 132 -3.07 -18.34 3.47
N PHE A 133 -3.51 -18.40 2.21
CA PHE A 133 -3.94 -17.23 1.46
C PHE A 133 -5.21 -16.67 2.10
N LEU A 134 -5.19 -15.41 2.53
CA LEU A 134 -6.31 -14.74 3.18
C LEU A 134 -6.71 -13.48 2.41
N PHE A 135 -7.99 -13.10 2.49
CA PHE A 135 -8.44 -11.83 1.91
C PHE A 135 -7.91 -10.62 2.69
N GLU A 136 -7.58 -10.82 3.97
CA GLU A 136 -6.93 -9.84 4.84
C GLU A 136 -5.48 -9.54 4.40
N ASP A 137 -4.87 -10.39 3.55
CA ASP A 137 -3.54 -10.12 2.98
C ASP A 137 -3.57 -8.91 2.01
N PHE A 138 -4.75 -8.47 1.59
CA PHE A 138 -4.94 -7.33 0.70
C PHE A 138 -5.42 -6.11 1.48
N ASN A 139 -4.83 -4.94 1.17
CA ASN A 139 -5.31 -3.68 1.74
C ASN A 139 -6.78 -3.46 1.35
N ASN A 140 -7.66 -3.48 2.34
CA ASN A 140 -9.10 -3.24 2.19
C ASN A 140 -9.60 -2.17 3.17
N ASP A 141 -8.68 -1.40 3.77
CA ASP A 141 -8.97 -0.44 4.83
C ASP A 141 -9.96 0.65 4.39
N TYR A 142 -10.06 0.89 3.07
CA TYR A 142 -10.90 1.94 2.51
C TYR A 142 -12.28 1.49 2.05
N VAL A 143 -12.44 0.25 1.57
CA VAL A 143 -13.69 -0.18 0.90
C VAL A 143 -14.68 -0.83 1.88
N ASN A 144 -14.23 -1.15 3.10
CA ASN A 144 -15.01 -1.84 4.14
C ASN A 144 -15.92 -2.93 3.56
N ILE A 145 -15.40 -3.71 2.60
CA ILE A 145 -16.18 -4.78 1.98
C ILE A 145 -16.28 -5.89 3.03
N SER A 146 -17.51 -6.14 3.51
CA SER A 146 -17.81 -7.24 4.42
C SER A 146 -17.36 -8.58 3.83
N GLU A 147 -16.75 -9.45 4.64
CA GLU A 147 -16.33 -10.80 4.23
C GLU A 147 -17.47 -11.61 3.58
N GLU A 148 -18.72 -11.33 3.96
CA GLU A 148 -19.92 -11.94 3.38
C GLU A 148 -19.98 -11.80 1.84
N LYS A 149 -19.46 -10.71 1.26
CA LYS A 149 -19.42 -10.51 -0.20
C LYS A 149 -18.46 -11.49 -0.90
N PHE A 150 -17.61 -12.18 -0.14
CA PHE A 150 -16.59 -13.09 -0.64
C PHE A 150 -16.85 -14.56 -0.26
N GLU A 151 -17.97 -14.85 0.41
CA GLU A 151 -18.37 -16.21 0.81
C GLU A 151 -18.41 -17.18 -0.37
N SER A 152 -18.98 -16.74 -1.49
CA SER A 152 -19.08 -17.55 -2.72
C SER A 152 -17.73 -17.88 -3.35
N HIS A 153 -16.64 -17.23 -2.91
CA HIS A 153 -15.29 -17.39 -3.47
C HIS A 153 -14.28 -17.91 -2.44
N LYS A 154 -14.73 -18.34 -1.25
CA LYS A 154 -13.84 -18.85 -0.19
C LYS A 154 -12.91 -19.99 -0.61
N GLU A 155 -13.28 -20.78 -1.62
CA GLU A 155 -12.46 -21.88 -2.14
C GLU A 155 -11.05 -21.41 -2.56
N ILE A 156 -10.93 -20.16 -3.01
CA ILE A 156 -9.68 -19.55 -3.48
C ILE A 156 -8.60 -19.50 -2.39
N LYS A 157 -9.01 -19.33 -1.10
CA LYS A 157 -8.13 -19.32 0.09
C LYS A 157 -7.30 -20.59 0.26
N ASN A 158 -7.77 -21.70 -0.30
CA ASN A 158 -7.14 -23.02 -0.16
C ASN A 158 -6.41 -23.48 -1.42
N LYS A 159 -6.38 -22.68 -2.50
CA LYS A 159 -5.77 -23.10 -3.78
C LYS A 159 -4.38 -22.53 -4.03
N CYS A 160 -4.04 -21.41 -3.39
CA CYS A 160 -2.74 -20.78 -3.57
C CYS A 160 -1.62 -21.64 -2.97
N ASN A 161 -0.62 -21.97 -3.78
CA ASN A 161 0.57 -22.70 -3.36
C ASN A 161 1.87 -22.13 -3.93
N PHE A 162 1.79 -21.10 -4.80
CA PHE A 162 2.93 -20.33 -5.28
C PHE A 162 2.63 -18.85 -5.31
N ILE A 163 3.65 -18.03 -5.08
CA ILE A 163 3.62 -16.60 -5.34
C ILE A 163 4.71 -16.25 -6.36
N GLY A 164 4.35 -15.42 -7.33
CA GLY A 164 5.23 -14.85 -8.34
C GLY A 164 5.28 -13.33 -8.23
N TYR A 165 6.45 -12.75 -8.49
CA TYR A 165 6.72 -11.33 -8.45
C TYR A 165 7.19 -10.88 -9.84
N GLY A 166 6.35 -10.12 -10.54
CA GLY A 166 6.71 -9.55 -11.84
C GLY A 166 7.07 -8.08 -11.73
N ILE A 167 8.32 -7.75 -12.00
CA ILE A 167 8.73 -6.34 -12.15
C ILE A 167 8.25 -5.84 -13.51
N SER A 168 7.52 -4.73 -13.55
CA SER A 168 7.16 -4.06 -14.80
C SER A 168 8.39 -3.55 -15.56
N LYS A 169 8.38 -3.56 -16.89
CA LYS A 169 9.51 -3.12 -17.75
C LYS A 169 9.88 -1.64 -17.62
N ASN A 170 9.02 -0.81 -17.04
CA ASN A 170 9.34 0.58 -16.70
C ASN A 170 9.75 0.74 -15.23
N ASN A 171 9.91 -0.37 -14.51
CA ASN A 171 10.32 -0.47 -13.11
C ASN A 171 9.44 0.30 -12.11
N ARG A 172 8.20 0.64 -12.49
CA ARG A 172 7.26 1.41 -11.66
C ARG A 172 6.23 0.58 -10.90
N LYS A 173 6.15 -0.72 -11.20
CA LYS A 173 5.25 -1.66 -10.53
C LYS A 173 5.95 -2.97 -10.23
N ILE A 174 5.66 -3.52 -9.06
CA ILE A 174 5.87 -4.93 -8.75
C ILE A 174 4.48 -5.55 -8.68
N TYR A 175 4.21 -6.50 -9.57
CA TYR A 175 2.99 -7.29 -9.55
C TYR A 175 3.21 -8.50 -8.64
N ASN A 176 2.31 -8.71 -7.67
CA ASN A 176 2.24 -9.95 -6.91
C ASN A 176 1.17 -10.84 -7.54
N PHE A 177 1.59 -11.99 -8.04
CA PHE A 177 0.73 -12.99 -8.65
C PHE A 177 0.63 -14.21 -7.74
N TYR A 178 -0.57 -14.60 -7.37
CA TYR A 178 -0.83 -15.76 -6.54
C TYR A 178 -1.30 -16.88 -7.46
N PHE A 179 -0.67 -18.04 -7.37
CA PHE A 179 -0.94 -19.16 -8.26
C PHE A 179 -1.34 -20.42 -7.52
N SER A 180 -2.20 -21.19 -8.18
CA SER A 180 -2.41 -22.61 -7.91
C SER A 180 -1.71 -23.40 -9.01
N ILE A 181 -0.59 -24.02 -8.66
CA ILE A 181 0.19 -24.85 -9.57
C ILE A 181 0.05 -26.31 -9.16
N ASN A 182 -0.45 -27.12 -10.09
CA ASN A 182 -0.45 -28.57 -9.99
C ASN A 182 0.38 -29.10 -11.18
N LYS A 183 0.85 -30.36 -11.12
CA LYS A 183 1.83 -30.98 -12.04
C LYS A 183 1.92 -30.39 -13.47
N ASN A 184 0.79 -30.17 -14.14
CA ASN A 184 0.73 -29.65 -15.51
C ASN A 184 -0.21 -28.43 -15.72
N SER A 185 -0.62 -27.75 -14.65
CA SER A 185 -1.58 -26.63 -14.75
C SER A 185 -1.17 -25.50 -13.82
N ILE A 186 -1.31 -24.28 -14.32
CA ILE A 186 -1.12 -23.04 -13.56
C ILE A 186 -2.42 -22.24 -13.66
N ASN A 187 -2.97 -21.87 -12.51
CA ASN A 187 -4.11 -20.97 -12.43
C ASN A 187 -3.72 -19.74 -11.62
N LEU A 188 -4.07 -18.55 -12.10
CA LEU A 188 -4.01 -17.30 -11.37
C LEU A 188 -5.17 -17.27 -10.37
N VAL A 189 -4.82 -17.23 -9.10
CA VAL A 189 -5.73 -17.23 -7.94
C VAL A 189 -6.03 -15.79 -7.54
N ALA A 190 -4.99 -14.97 -7.50
CA ALA A 190 -5.13 -13.56 -7.21
C ALA A 190 -4.00 -12.78 -7.86
N ILE A 191 -4.22 -11.48 -7.98
CA ILE A 191 -3.21 -10.56 -8.45
C ILE A 191 -3.36 -9.24 -7.68
N ASP A 192 -2.24 -8.65 -7.32
CA ASP A 192 -2.10 -7.27 -6.83
C ASP A 192 -0.88 -6.60 -7.47
N TYR A 193 -0.76 -5.29 -7.25
CA TYR A 193 0.49 -4.62 -7.53
C TYR A 193 0.80 -3.54 -6.51
N GLU A 194 2.09 -3.39 -6.26
CA GLU A 194 2.66 -2.26 -5.58
C GLU A 194 3.19 -1.27 -6.60
N ILE A 195 2.93 0.02 -6.39
CA ILE A 195 3.58 1.07 -7.16
C ILE A 195 4.94 1.30 -6.53
N VAL A 196 5.98 1.04 -7.31
CA VAL A 196 7.34 1.40 -6.99
C VAL A 196 7.53 2.81 -7.48
N SER A 197 7.30 3.75 -6.57
CA SER A 197 7.37 5.17 -6.85
C SER A 197 8.53 5.76 -6.07
N ASP A 198 9.65 5.89 -6.77
CA ASP A 198 10.53 7.01 -6.50
C ASP A 198 10.14 8.22 -7.33
N ASP A 199 9.11 8.18 -8.18
CA ASP A 199 8.69 9.34 -8.98
C ASP A 199 8.40 10.59 -8.12
N SER A 200 7.98 10.41 -6.87
CA SER A 200 7.86 11.51 -5.91
C SER A 200 9.22 11.99 -5.36
N TYR A 201 10.23 11.13 -5.34
CA TYR A 201 11.57 11.34 -4.75
C TYR A 201 12.67 11.62 -5.79
N ALA A 202 12.52 11.20 -7.04
CA ALA A 202 13.58 11.01 -8.01
C ALA A 202 13.30 11.77 -9.30
N ASP A 203 13.94 12.93 -9.40
CA ASP A 203 14.34 13.47 -10.69
C ASP A 203 15.77 13.00 -10.93
N SER A 204 15.98 12.09 -11.88
CA SER A 204 17.29 11.52 -12.20
C SER A 204 18.30 12.56 -12.71
N SER A 205 17.83 13.76 -13.06
CA SER A 205 18.69 14.90 -13.42
C SER A 205 19.16 15.73 -12.22
N LYS A 206 18.55 15.55 -11.04
CA LYS A 206 18.91 16.31 -9.83
C LYS A 206 20.08 15.69 -9.10
N LYS A 207 21.00 16.56 -8.65
CA LYS A 207 22.12 16.15 -7.79
C LYS A 207 21.59 15.64 -6.46
N ILE A 208 22.26 14.61 -5.92
CA ILE A 208 22.01 14.14 -4.55
C ILE A 208 22.31 15.28 -3.59
N ILE A 209 21.33 15.61 -2.75
CA ILE A 209 21.50 16.61 -1.69
C ILE A 209 22.12 15.88 -0.48
N PRO A 210 23.12 16.47 0.20
CA PRO A 210 23.65 15.92 1.44
C PRO A 210 22.58 15.99 2.55
N PHE A 211 22.16 14.83 3.06
CA PHE A 211 21.11 14.65 4.07
C PHE A 211 21.56 13.77 5.27
N GLY A 212 22.87 13.62 5.45
CA GLY A 212 23.49 12.81 6.50
C GLY A 212 23.31 13.34 7.92
N SER A 213 23.07 14.65 8.11
CA SER A 213 22.90 15.25 9.45
C SER A 213 21.74 16.25 9.55
N VAL A 214 21.37 16.66 10.77
CA VAL A 214 20.34 17.69 10.99
C VAL A 214 20.84 19.05 10.49
N GLU A 215 22.13 19.32 10.68
CA GLU A 215 22.81 20.55 10.28
C GLU A 215 22.84 20.71 8.75
N GLU A 216 23.07 19.62 8.01
CA GLU A 216 23.01 19.65 6.54
C GLU A 216 21.62 19.99 6.03
N VAL A 217 20.57 19.45 6.66
CA VAL A 217 19.18 19.78 6.31
C VAL A 217 18.85 21.22 6.67
N GLN A 218 19.31 21.67 7.84
CA GLN A 218 19.13 23.05 8.28
C GLN A 218 19.77 24.03 7.29
N ALA A 219 21.01 23.77 6.86
CA ALA A 219 21.69 24.57 5.86
C ALA A 219 20.96 24.57 4.50
N PHE A 220 20.40 23.42 4.10
CA PHE A 220 19.61 23.32 2.87
C PHE A 220 18.32 24.15 2.93
N ILE A 221 17.58 24.11 4.04
CA ILE A 221 16.39 24.97 4.26
C ILE A 221 16.81 26.44 4.25
N GLU A 222 17.95 26.75 4.88
CA GLU A 222 18.49 28.11 4.92
C GLU A 222 18.79 28.66 3.52
N GLU A 223 19.33 27.83 2.63
CA GLU A 223 19.58 28.16 1.22
C GLU A 223 18.29 28.19 0.37
N LYS A 224 17.37 27.25 0.62
CA LYS A 224 16.13 27.01 -0.14
C LYS A 224 14.91 27.27 0.75
N GLN A 225 14.67 28.54 1.04
CA GLN A 225 13.62 29.00 1.96
C GLN A 225 12.18 28.71 1.48
N LEU A 226 11.95 28.54 0.17
CA LEU A 226 10.62 28.37 -0.41
C LEU A 226 10.50 27.00 -1.10
N PHE A 227 9.44 26.28 -0.76
CA PHE A 227 9.12 24.97 -1.31
C PHE A 227 7.69 24.99 -1.88
N GLU A 228 7.55 24.80 -3.18
CA GLU A 228 6.26 24.92 -3.90
C GLU A 228 5.76 23.57 -4.42
N ASP A 229 4.45 23.35 -4.31
CA ASP A 229 3.69 22.32 -5.01
C ASP A 229 2.70 23.00 -5.98
N ASN A 230 3.19 23.21 -7.20
CA ASN A 230 2.43 23.88 -8.28
C ASN A 230 1.14 23.16 -8.65
N LYS A 231 1.06 21.83 -8.45
CA LYS A 231 -0.13 21.04 -8.83
C LYS A 231 -1.28 21.31 -7.88
N ASN A 232 -0.97 21.51 -6.60
CA ASN A 232 -1.95 21.72 -5.55
C ASN A 232 -2.02 23.18 -5.08
N HIS A 233 -1.38 24.12 -5.80
CA HIS A 233 -1.31 25.53 -5.42
C HIS A 233 -0.87 25.74 -3.96
N ALA A 234 0.07 24.92 -3.48
CA ALA A 234 0.51 24.88 -2.09
C ALA A 234 1.99 25.27 -1.97
N TYR A 235 2.40 25.82 -0.82
CA TYR A 235 3.80 26.11 -0.55
C TYR A 235 4.14 26.13 0.95
N VAL A 236 5.43 25.98 1.26
CA VAL A 236 6.03 26.31 2.57
C VAL A 236 7.10 27.36 2.37
N ASP A 237 6.99 28.49 3.07
CA ASP A 237 7.96 29.58 3.05
C ASP A 237 8.58 29.72 4.45
N PHE A 238 9.80 29.23 4.62
CA PHE A 238 10.56 29.31 5.87
C PHE A 238 11.04 30.73 6.20
N SER A 239 11.15 31.61 5.20
CA SER A 239 11.57 33.00 5.42
C SER A 239 10.46 33.81 6.09
N LYS A 240 9.21 33.54 5.70
CA LYS A 240 8.00 34.14 6.30
C LYS A 240 7.42 33.32 7.44
N ARG A 241 7.81 32.05 7.54
CA ARG A 241 7.25 31.04 8.44
C ARG A 241 5.77 30.78 8.21
N GLU A 242 5.41 30.58 6.95
CA GLU A 242 4.03 30.35 6.55
C GLU A 242 3.87 29.17 5.58
N ILE A 243 2.65 28.67 5.49
CA ILE A 243 2.25 27.57 4.61
C ILE A 243 0.88 27.86 3.99
N ILE A 244 0.70 27.55 2.71
CA ILE A 244 -0.61 27.45 2.05
C ILE A 244 -0.84 26.01 1.62
N TYR A 245 -2.06 25.51 1.80
CA TYR A 245 -2.50 24.21 1.31
C TYR A 245 -3.93 24.26 0.78
N CYS A 246 -4.19 23.60 -0.35
CA CYS A 246 -5.44 23.70 -1.11
C CYS A 246 -6.73 23.48 -0.30
N ASP A 247 -6.66 22.66 0.74
CA ASP A 247 -7.83 22.27 1.53
C ASP A 247 -8.11 23.21 2.73
N PHE A 248 -7.23 24.18 3.04
CA PHE A 248 -7.36 25.07 4.21
C PHE A 248 -7.64 26.55 3.86
N GLY A 249 -7.89 26.84 2.58
CA GLY A 249 -8.25 28.17 2.08
C GLY A 249 -7.11 28.92 1.38
N ASP A 250 -7.39 30.16 0.96
CA ASP A 250 -6.46 31.00 0.17
C ASP A 250 -5.47 31.80 1.03
N GLU A 251 -5.61 31.77 2.37
CA GLU A 251 -4.77 32.54 3.29
C GLU A 251 -3.65 31.68 3.91
N PRO A 252 -2.39 32.18 4.00
CA PRO A 252 -1.29 31.45 4.62
C PRO A 252 -1.46 31.24 6.13
N ILE A 253 -1.14 30.04 6.62
CA ILE A 253 -1.09 29.70 8.05
C ILE A 253 0.33 29.93 8.57
N GLN A 254 0.47 30.61 9.70
CA GLN A 254 1.76 30.95 10.30
C GLN A 254 2.23 29.88 11.29
N PHE A 255 3.46 29.37 11.12
CA PHE A 255 4.11 28.47 12.09
C PHE A 255 5.15 29.20 12.95
N SER A 256 5.26 28.79 14.20
CA SER A 256 6.18 29.41 15.18
C SER A 256 7.62 28.88 15.05
N SER A 257 7.76 27.58 14.80
CA SER A 257 9.03 26.85 14.75
C SER A 257 8.87 25.55 13.96
N TYR A 258 9.94 24.77 13.82
CA TYR A 258 9.89 23.45 13.20
C TYR A 258 10.91 22.50 13.83
N LYS A 259 10.70 21.20 13.66
CA LYS A 259 11.60 20.15 14.13
C LYS A 259 11.97 19.21 12.99
N ILE A 260 13.26 18.97 12.80
CA ILE A 260 13.79 18.01 11.83
C ILE A 260 13.87 16.64 12.50
N SER A 261 13.26 15.61 11.90
CA SER A 261 13.28 14.24 12.39
C SER A 261 14.63 13.56 12.19
N GLU A 262 14.81 12.36 12.73
CA GLU A 262 15.88 11.46 12.34
C GLU A 262 15.77 11.03 10.86
N ILE A 263 16.85 10.47 10.32
CA ILE A 263 16.86 9.93 8.95
C ILE A 263 16.03 8.65 8.91
N GLU A 264 15.11 8.60 7.96
CA GLU A 264 14.44 7.37 7.57
C GLU A 264 15.03 6.88 6.24
N ASN A 265 15.51 5.63 6.23
CA ASN A 265 15.98 4.99 5.00
C ASN A 265 14.78 4.29 4.34
N ILE A 266 14.32 4.83 3.20
CA ILE A 266 13.26 4.20 2.41
C ILE A 266 13.82 2.99 1.67
N ASN A 267 15.04 3.09 1.15
CA ASN A 267 15.80 1.99 0.56
C ASN A 267 17.31 2.27 0.66
N SER A 268 18.13 1.47 -0.02
CA SER A 268 19.59 1.59 0.01
C SER A 268 20.13 2.91 -0.55
N LYS A 269 19.38 3.60 -1.42
CA LYS A 269 19.78 4.87 -2.05
C LYS A 269 18.97 6.08 -1.58
N ILE A 270 17.72 5.90 -1.17
CA ILE A 270 16.80 6.98 -0.83
C ILE A 270 16.62 7.10 0.68
N LYS A 271 16.88 8.31 1.14
CA LYS A 271 16.77 8.74 2.52
C LYS A 271 15.81 9.90 2.60
N THR A 272 15.03 9.94 3.67
CA THR A 272 14.09 11.02 3.91
C THR A 272 14.25 11.57 5.32
N ARG A 273 13.86 12.83 5.48
CA ARG A 273 13.65 13.47 6.78
C ARG A 273 12.33 14.21 6.76
N THR A 274 11.59 14.08 7.84
CA THR A 274 10.35 14.82 8.07
C THR A 274 10.67 16.08 8.86
N ILE A 275 10.16 17.21 8.41
CA ILE A 275 10.21 18.49 9.09
C ILE A 275 8.81 18.76 9.60
N ALA A 276 8.59 18.60 10.91
CA ALA A 276 7.32 18.92 11.54
C ALA A 276 7.25 20.44 11.79
N LEU A 277 6.24 21.11 11.26
CA LEU A 277 5.98 22.52 11.53
C LEU A 277 5.18 22.65 12.83
N ILE A 278 5.54 23.60 13.68
CA ILE A 278 4.97 23.80 15.02
C ILE A 278 4.22 25.12 15.04
N PHE A 279 2.91 25.07 15.20
CA PHE A 279 2.02 26.23 15.24
C PHE A 279 1.78 26.68 16.69
N SER A 280 1.45 27.96 16.90
CA SER A 280 1.03 28.45 18.22
C SER A 280 -0.33 27.86 18.61
N GLU A 281 -0.56 27.68 19.92
CA GLU A 281 -1.65 26.87 20.51
C GLU A 281 -3.05 27.03 19.87
N ASN A 282 -3.76 25.89 19.73
CA ASN A 282 -5.11 25.65 19.17
C ASN A 282 -5.25 25.27 17.69
N GLN A 283 -4.17 24.95 16.98
CA GLN A 283 -4.29 24.27 15.68
C GLN A 283 -3.96 22.78 15.86
N GLU A 284 -4.96 21.92 15.72
CA GLU A 284 -4.79 20.45 15.72
C GLU A 284 -3.99 19.94 14.50
N ASP A 285 -3.72 20.83 13.54
CA ASP A 285 -3.11 20.49 12.26
C ASP A 285 -1.56 20.51 12.34
N ASN A 286 -0.98 19.34 12.62
CA ASN A 286 0.46 19.14 12.49
C ASN A 286 0.85 18.99 11.01
N PHE A 287 1.22 20.09 10.36
CA PHE A 287 1.80 20.04 9.01
C PHE A 287 3.24 19.52 9.06
N SER A 288 3.62 18.75 8.03
CA SER A 288 4.99 18.30 7.88
C SER A 288 5.48 18.44 6.43
N LEU A 289 6.78 18.67 6.25
CA LEU A 289 7.45 18.66 4.95
C LEU A 289 8.41 17.46 4.93
N THR A 290 8.38 16.61 3.90
CA THR A 290 9.33 15.49 3.79
C THR A 290 10.41 15.80 2.77
N LEU A 291 11.64 15.99 3.24
CA LEU A 291 12.78 16.16 2.34
C LEU A 291 13.43 14.83 2.03
N THR A 292 14.01 14.73 0.83
CA THR A 292 14.58 13.50 0.31
C THR A 292 15.94 13.80 -0.29
N ASN A 293 16.87 12.85 -0.23
CA ASN A 293 18.20 13.03 -0.82
C ASN A 293 18.28 13.11 -2.34
N LYS A 294 17.13 13.16 -3.02
CA LYS A 294 17.01 13.37 -4.47
C LYS A 294 16.05 14.51 -4.85
N GLY A 295 15.50 15.24 -3.89
CA GLY A 295 14.57 16.34 -4.11
C GLY A 295 13.64 16.64 -2.93
N VAL A 296 12.82 17.67 -3.08
CA VAL A 296 11.84 18.12 -2.07
C VAL A 296 10.51 17.39 -2.32
N ILE A 297 9.89 16.87 -1.25
CA ILE A 297 8.49 16.42 -1.30
C ILE A 297 7.66 17.18 -0.27
N PHE A 298 6.62 17.85 -0.75
CA PHE A 298 5.54 18.24 0.13
C PHE A 298 4.66 17.02 0.42
N LYS A 299 4.71 16.49 1.65
CA LYS A 299 3.74 15.48 2.11
C LYS A 299 2.68 16.23 2.92
N PRO A 300 1.44 16.34 2.43
CA PRO A 300 0.40 17.03 3.20
C PRO A 300 0.12 16.29 4.52
N PRO A 301 -0.45 16.94 5.55
CA PRO A 301 -1.21 16.18 6.53
C PRO A 301 -2.28 15.40 5.75
N MET A 302 -2.33 14.08 5.93
CA MET A 302 -3.43 13.28 5.41
C MET A 302 -4.69 13.67 6.18
N GLY A 303 -5.37 14.73 5.73
CA GLY A 303 -6.78 14.91 6.02
C GLY A 303 -7.50 13.70 5.42
N ALA A 304 -8.02 12.84 6.28
CA ALA A 304 -8.89 11.74 5.87
C ALA A 304 -10.00 12.31 4.99
N ARG A 305 -9.94 12.09 3.68
CA ARG A 305 -11.10 12.35 2.82
C ARG A 305 -12.24 11.49 3.35
N PRO A 306 -13.42 12.06 3.68
CA PRO A 306 -14.55 11.26 4.12
C PRO A 306 -14.87 10.17 3.09
N PRO A 307 -15.28 8.97 3.53
CA PRO A 307 -15.52 7.83 2.65
C PRO A 307 -16.57 8.18 1.61
N TYR A 308 -16.21 8.06 0.33
CA TYR A 308 -17.21 8.00 -0.73
C TYR A 308 -17.85 6.62 -0.70
N GLU A 309 -19.07 6.52 -0.17
CA GLU A 309 -19.93 5.37 -0.44
C GLU A 309 -20.30 5.38 -1.93
N TYR A 310 -19.66 4.52 -2.72
CA TYR A 310 -20.20 4.13 -4.02
C TYR A 310 -21.43 3.25 -3.76
N ARG A 311 -22.63 3.80 -4.04
CA ARG A 311 -23.90 3.06 -4.03
C ARG A 311 -24.11 2.29 -5.32
#